data_AF-A0A2V8VN21-F1
#
_entry.id   AF-A0A2V8VN21-F1
#
_cell.length_a   1.000
_cell.length_b   1.000
_cell.length_c   1.000
_cell.angle_alpha   90.00
_cell.angle_beta   90.00
_cell.angle_gamma   90.00
#
_symmetry.space_group_name_H-M   'P 1'
#
loop_
_entity.id
_entity.type
_entity.pdbx_description
1 polymer ?
#
loop_
_entity_poly.entity_id
_entity_poly.type
_entity_poly.pdbx_seq_one_letter_code
_entity_poly.pdbx_strand_id
1 'polypeptide(L)'
;MSNRMGLRGALFMAVLALAVGAAVAGEHGKCTKSAEECAAMMKEKYQTRGWMGVELDQNEDGSMRVTSVMPDSPAEKAGLKADDTLVSVNGANTKEHHEIAKN
;
A
#
# COMPACT_ATOMS: atom_id res chain seq x y z
N MET A 1 -40.97 -28.87 44.45
CA MET A 1 -41.11 -28.63 43.00
C MET A 1 -39.83 -29.05 42.30
N SER A 2 -39.83 -30.22 41.67
CA SER A 2 -38.74 -30.66 40.79
C SER A 2 -38.95 -30.01 39.42
N ASN A 3 -37.99 -29.21 38.93
CA ASN A 3 -37.96 -28.84 37.52
C ASN A 3 -36.65 -29.32 36.90
N ARG A 4 -36.79 -30.33 36.04
CA ARG A 4 -35.73 -31.02 35.32
C ARG A 4 -35.13 -30.07 34.28
N MET A 5 -33.94 -29.55 34.54
CA MET A 5 -33.15 -28.82 33.54
C MET A 5 -32.68 -29.83 32.49
N GLY A 6 -33.51 -30.05 31.47
CA GLY A 6 -33.28 -31.02 30.42
C GLY A 6 -32.06 -30.67 29.57
N LEU A 7 -31.28 -31.70 29.27
CA LEU A 7 -30.12 -31.79 28.37
C LEU A 7 -30.29 -31.11 26.98
N ARG A 8 -31.50 -30.64 26.67
CA ARG A 8 -31.86 -29.85 25.47
C ARG A 8 -31.40 -28.39 25.55
N GLY A 9 -31.19 -27.84 26.74
CA GLY A 9 -30.70 -26.45 26.90
C GLY A 9 -29.22 -26.29 26.53
N ALA A 10 -28.40 -27.34 26.74
CA ALA A 10 -26.97 -27.31 26.45
C ALA A 10 -26.65 -27.36 24.94
N LEU A 11 -27.52 -27.95 24.12
CA LEU A 11 -27.33 -28.02 22.67
C LEU A 11 -27.57 -26.68 21.95
N PHE A 12 -28.45 -25.82 22.47
CA PHE A 12 -28.69 -24.50 21.87
C PHE A 12 -27.55 -23.51 22.14
N MET A 13 -26.79 -23.67 23.23
CA MET A 13 -25.61 -22.84 23.50
C MET A 13 -24.38 -23.25 22.69
N ALA A 14 -24.33 -24.48 22.15
CA ALA A 14 -23.19 -24.95 21.37
C ALA A 14 -23.21 -24.46 19.91
N VAL A 15 -24.38 -24.15 19.34
CA VAL A 15 -24.49 -23.66 17.96
C VAL A 15 -24.02 -22.21 17.82
N LEU A 16 -24.08 -21.41 18.89
CA LEU A 16 -23.62 -20.02 18.88
C LEU A 16 -22.09 -19.87 18.91
N ALA A 17 -21.35 -20.92 19.29
CA ALA A 17 -19.89 -20.85 19.47
C ALA A 17 -19.07 -21.15 18.20
N LEU A 18 -19.69 -21.61 17.11
CA LEU A 18 -18.99 -21.96 15.86
C LEU A 18 -19.01 -20.87 14.78
N ALA A 19 -19.63 -19.72 15.04
CA ALA A 19 -19.71 -18.62 14.07
C ALA A 19 -18.63 -17.52 14.25
N VAL A 20 -17.67 -17.69 15.16
CA VAL A 20 -16.61 -16.69 15.43
C VAL A 20 -15.23 -17.22 15.02
N GLY A 21 -15.16 -17.96 13.91
CA GLY A 21 -13.97 -18.66 13.45
C GLY A 21 -13.58 -18.36 12.00
N ALA A 22 -13.77 -17.14 11.52
CA ALA A 22 -13.25 -16.75 10.21
C ALA A 22 -13.00 -15.23 10.15
N ALA A 23 -11.78 -14.81 10.46
CA ALA A 23 -11.04 -13.72 9.79
C ALA A 23 -9.78 -13.34 10.58
N VAL A 24 -8.87 -14.28 10.79
CA VAL A 24 -7.45 -13.89 10.91
C VAL A 24 -6.95 -13.74 9.48
N ALA A 25 -6.94 -12.49 9.01
CA ALA A 25 -6.18 -12.08 7.84
C ALA A 25 -5.33 -10.90 8.31
N GLY A 26 -4.01 -11.02 8.13
CA GLY A 26 -3.01 -10.10 8.64
C GLY A 26 -3.31 -8.63 8.36
N GLU A 27 -2.84 -7.78 9.27
CA GLU A 27 -2.97 -6.33 9.26
C GLU A 27 -2.19 -5.71 8.09
N HIS A 28 -2.72 -5.83 6.88
CA HIS A 28 -2.55 -4.83 5.84
C HIS A 28 -3.93 -4.22 5.63
N GLY A 29 -4.15 -3.04 6.21
CA GLY A 29 -5.45 -2.40 6.31
C GLY A 29 -6.19 -2.42 4.97
N LYS A 30 -7.29 -3.18 4.89
CA LYS A 30 -8.21 -3.12 3.76
C LYS A 30 -8.77 -1.68 3.72
N CYS A 31 -8.72 -0.98 2.57
CA CYS A 31 -9.36 0.36 2.38
C CYS A 31 -10.80 0.20 2.89
N THR A 32 -11.16 0.84 4.00
CA THR A 32 -12.51 0.75 4.60
C THR A 32 -13.53 1.62 3.86
N LYS A 33 -13.09 2.27 2.77
CA LYS A 33 -13.81 3.22 1.96
C LYS A 33 -14.38 2.56 0.71
N SER A 34 -15.46 3.13 0.15
CA SER A 34 -16.02 2.68 -1.12
C SER A 34 -15.05 2.92 -2.29
N ALA A 35 -15.27 2.26 -3.43
CA ALA A 35 -14.45 2.49 -4.62
C ALA A 35 -14.46 3.96 -5.08
N GLU A 36 -15.63 4.63 -5.00
CA GLU A 36 -15.76 6.05 -5.32
C GLU A 36 -15.04 6.96 -4.31
N GLU A 37 -15.11 6.64 -3.02
CA GLU A 37 -14.38 7.37 -1.99
C GLU A 37 -12.86 7.18 -2.13
N CYS A 38 -12.36 5.94 -2.32
CA CYS A 38 -10.93 5.71 -2.56
C CYS A 38 -10.52 6.43 -3.88
N ALA A 39 -11.35 6.45 -4.94
CA ALA A 39 -11.04 7.16 -6.18
C ALA A 39 -10.99 8.70 -6.01
N ALA A 40 -11.92 9.28 -5.25
CA ALA A 40 -11.90 10.71 -4.93
C ALA A 40 -10.66 11.08 -4.12
N MET A 41 -10.30 10.27 -3.11
CA MET A 41 -9.10 10.45 -2.31
C MET A 41 -7.82 10.33 -3.13
N MET A 42 -7.74 9.34 -4.04
CA MET A 42 -6.58 9.17 -4.92
C MET A 42 -6.48 10.35 -5.89
N LYS A 43 -7.60 10.77 -6.49
CA LYS A 43 -7.64 11.95 -7.33
C LYS A 43 -7.05 13.14 -6.58
N GLU A 44 -7.60 13.52 -5.42
CA GLU A 44 -7.11 14.63 -4.61
C GLU A 44 -5.60 14.55 -4.33
N LYS A 45 -5.10 13.38 -3.89
CA LYS A 45 -3.67 13.18 -3.56
C LYS A 45 -2.74 13.28 -4.76
N TYR A 46 -3.19 12.88 -5.95
CA TYR A 46 -2.33 12.80 -7.14
C TYR A 46 -2.57 13.94 -8.14
N GLN A 47 -3.52 14.85 -7.91
CA GLN A 47 -3.77 15.97 -8.82
C GLN A 47 -2.56 16.90 -8.99
N THR A 48 -1.71 17.00 -7.97
CA THR A 48 -0.57 17.92 -7.93
C THR A 48 0.78 17.21 -8.04
N ARG A 49 0.80 15.88 -8.06
CA ARG A 49 2.05 15.10 -8.08
C ARG A 49 2.49 14.86 -9.52
N GLY A 50 3.73 15.24 -9.82
CA GLY A 50 4.35 15.00 -11.12
C GLY A 50 4.74 13.53 -11.26
N TRP A 51 4.48 12.95 -12.43
CA TRP A 51 4.98 11.62 -12.80
C TRP A 51 6.20 11.75 -13.71
N MET A 52 7.34 11.22 -13.28
CA MET A 52 8.60 11.28 -14.02
C MET A 52 8.74 10.13 -15.05
N GLY A 53 8.20 8.95 -14.73
CA GLY A 53 8.29 7.76 -15.59
C GLY A 53 9.57 6.94 -15.44
N VAL A 54 10.11 6.86 -14.22
CA VAL A 54 11.21 5.96 -13.87
C VAL A 54 10.76 4.97 -12.82
N GLU A 55 11.27 3.74 -12.90
CA GLU A 55 11.29 2.81 -11.78
C GLU A 55 12.64 2.93 -11.06
N LEU A 56 12.60 2.95 -9.73
CA LEU A 56 13.78 3.13 -8.89
C LEU A 56 13.92 1.96 -7.93
N ASP A 57 15.15 1.53 -7.71
CA ASP A 57 15.55 0.59 -6.68
C ASP A 57 16.62 1.22 -5.78
N GLN A 58 16.70 0.79 -4.53
CA GLN A 58 17.68 1.31 -3.58
C GLN A 58 18.85 0.33 -3.44
N ASN A 59 20.06 0.82 -3.72
CA ASN A 59 21.29 0.06 -3.51
C ASN A 59 21.63 -0.04 -2.01
N GLU A 60 22.53 -0.97 -1.66
CA GLU A 60 23.00 -1.18 -0.27
C GLU A 60 23.62 0.09 0.35
N ASP A 61 24.17 0.99 -0.46
CA ASP A 61 24.78 2.26 -0.05
C ASP A 61 23.77 3.42 0.10
N GLY A 62 22.46 3.12 -0.01
CA GLY A 62 21.34 4.07 0.07
C GLY A 62 21.13 4.92 -1.19
N SER A 63 21.90 4.71 -2.27
CA SER A 63 21.65 5.40 -3.54
C SER A 63 20.45 4.84 -4.28
N MET A 64 19.73 5.70 -5.00
CA MET A 64 18.59 5.30 -5.83
C MET A 64 19.07 5.03 -7.26
N ARG A 65 18.93 3.80 -7.75
CA ARG A 65 19.27 3.39 -9.11
C ARG A 65 18.00 3.28 -9.96
N VAL A 66 18.04 3.82 -11.18
CA VAL A 66 16.98 3.66 -12.18
C VAL A 66 17.02 2.22 -12.70
N THR A 67 15.94 1.48 -12.50
CA THR A 67 15.81 0.10 -13.01
C THR A 67 15.17 0.06 -14.39
N SER A 68 14.25 0.97 -14.66
CA SER A 68 13.60 1.09 -15.96
C SER A 68 13.13 2.52 -16.23
N VAL A 69 12.94 2.83 -17.51
CA VAL A 69 12.38 4.09 -17.98
C VAL A 69 11.18 3.77 -18.86
N MET A 70 10.04 4.40 -18.55
CA MET A 70 8.78 4.18 -19.27
C MET A 70 8.84 4.87 -20.65
N PRO A 71 8.38 4.22 -21.73
CA PRO A 71 8.24 4.86 -23.03
C PRO A 71 7.31 6.09 -22.98
N ASP A 72 7.59 7.09 -23.83
CA ASP A 72 6.87 8.35 -23.96
C ASP A 72 6.86 9.24 -22.70
N SER A 73 7.62 8.86 -21.68
CA SER A 73 7.67 9.55 -20.40
C SER A 73 8.53 10.83 -20.44
N PRO A 74 8.36 11.73 -19.46
CA PRO A 74 9.28 12.84 -19.26
C PRO A 74 10.74 12.39 -19.05
N ALA A 75 10.96 11.26 -18.37
CA ALA A 75 12.29 10.71 -18.15
C ALA A 75 12.97 10.26 -19.45
N GLU A 76 12.25 9.57 -20.33
CA GLU A 76 12.77 9.18 -21.64
C GLU A 76 13.14 10.41 -22.47
N LYS A 77 12.26 11.42 -22.49
CA LYS A 77 12.51 12.69 -23.20
C LYS A 77 13.68 13.47 -22.61
N ALA A 78 13.94 13.32 -21.31
CA ALA A 78 15.12 13.87 -20.64
C ALA A 78 16.40 13.05 -20.87
N GLY A 79 16.29 11.87 -21.48
CA GLY A 79 17.43 11.00 -21.80
C GLY A 79 17.93 10.13 -20.64
N LEU A 80 17.13 9.97 -19.57
CA LEU A 80 17.41 9.03 -18.49
C LEU A 80 17.46 7.60 -19.03
N LYS A 81 18.28 6.76 -18.39
CA LYS A 81 18.46 5.36 -18.77
C LYS A 81 18.40 4.45 -17.54
N ALA A 82 18.12 3.18 -17.79
CA ALA A 82 18.40 2.15 -16.79
C ALA A 82 19.88 2.20 -16.41
N ASP A 83 20.18 1.84 -15.16
CA ASP A 83 21.50 1.94 -14.52
C ASP A 83 21.96 3.35 -14.10
N ASP A 84 21.21 4.41 -14.42
CA ASP A 84 21.54 5.74 -13.89
C ASP A 84 21.34 5.80 -12.38
N THR A 85 22.24 6.50 -11.67
CA THR A 85 22.12 6.75 -10.23
C THR A 85 21.54 8.14 -9.98
N LEU A 86 20.38 8.20 -9.34
CA LEU A 86 19.70 9.44 -8.96
C LEU A 86 20.31 10.00 -7.68
N VAL A 87 21.08 11.09 -7.82
CA VAL A 87 21.82 11.73 -6.71
C VAL A 87 21.02 12.85 -6.02
N SER A 88 20.17 13.56 -6.74
CA SER A 88 19.31 14.62 -6.20
C SER A 88 18.13 14.91 -7.10
N VAL A 89 17.08 15.52 -6.54
CA VAL A 89 15.92 16.05 -7.27
C VAL A 89 15.70 17.49 -6.82
N ASN A 90 15.73 18.44 -7.76
CA ASN A 90 15.61 19.88 -7.46
C ASN A 90 16.59 20.37 -6.36
N GLY A 91 17.80 19.80 -6.32
CA GLY A 91 18.82 20.12 -5.31
C GLY A 91 18.64 19.41 -3.95
N ALA A 92 17.55 18.67 -3.73
CA ALA A 92 17.37 17.83 -2.55
C ALA A 92 18.07 16.47 -2.73
N ASN A 93 18.92 16.09 -1.77
CA ASN A 93 19.69 14.85 -1.83
C ASN A 93 18.80 13.61 -1.62
N THR A 94 18.98 12.60 -2.46
CA THR A 94 18.16 11.37 -2.43
C THR A 94 18.52 10.40 -1.31
N LYS A 95 19.75 10.46 -0.78
CA LYS A 95 20.19 9.63 0.35
C LYS A 95 19.63 10.10 1.70
N GLU A 96 19.44 11.40 1.84
CA GLU A 96 18.96 11.99 3.11
C GLU A 96 17.43 11.98 3.22
N HIS A 97 16.74 11.98 2.07
CA HIS A 97 15.28 12.07 2.01
C HIS A 97 14.71 10.86 1.28
N HIS A 98 14.42 9.80 2.04
CA HIS A 98 13.45 8.76 1.67
C HIS A 98 12.02 9.32 1.38
N GLU A 99 11.84 10.64 1.40
CA GLU A 99 10.58 11.34 1.15
C GLU A 99 10.33 11.76 -0.30
N ILE A 100 11.30 11.65 -1.22
CA ILE A 100 11.14 12.14 -2.61
C ILE A 100 10.09 11.34 -3.40
N ALA A 101 9.78 10.10 -2.97
CA ALA A 101 8.70 9.28 -3.53
C ALA A 101 7.38 9.34 -2.73
N LYS A 102 7.35 10.03 -1.57
CA LYS A 102 6.19 10.04 -0.66
C LYS A 102 5.31 11.28 -0.74
N ASN A 103 5.81 12.41 -1.28
CA ASN A 103 5.02 13.65 -1.40
C ASN A 103 4.42 13.97 -2.77
#